data_AF-A0A1C6ESJ1-F1
#
_entry.id   AF-A0A1C6ESJ1-F1
#
_cell.length_a   1.000
_cell.length_b   1.000
_cell.length_c   1.000
_cell.angle_alpha   90.00
_cell.angle_beta   90.00
_cell.angle_gamma   90.00
#
_symmetry.space_group_name_H-M   'P 1'
#
loop_
_entity.id
_entity.type
_entity.pdbx_description
1 polymer ?
#
loop_
_entity_poly.entity_id
_entity_poly.type
_entity_poly.pdbx_seq_one_letter_code
_entity_poly.pdbx_strand_id
1 'polypeptide(L)'
;MVQKKKSDEQDVLVVRDEKTGEISVVAGLSRDGTPKRAPAKAENTSDFLRFDRNSDLMDSFFRNFFRQCKEPSRFGFYRIAADQVENLLGVMKELLKDPEANKEILSAHKVDTSNYEKEAKQSEGQAKETASSDDASKTQANTEKENVSSEQTNEKENDMEQKPEQNATEQQAQTAPGVKQNLISGNDVNLQELGAKYGIDFNSMNEKDMKALLNYGKTGLVIVKPTFGGEQIEIQARLSFRKDDNDQLQLVPHFVRNEPKLDVAYKGYTFTPEDKKNLLQNGNLGKVVDFPDKNTGELRPHFISIDRLTNEIVDIPTNKVRIPDTIGKTPITKDDKRVLYSGIPLRKEIELANGRKFTPLLQVNVEQRGVEFVPGSTRQAQGQKQNGDKKQTADKQEQKAEGDAGGQKKQDPNHWLNEDGTIRRLNTYFKKELTEQQKDDYVAGKTIEIKEVPNKNGSGTYTAYVKFDFDKMQPRSYRNNPDLKQAKEQIPTNENKVQVAVNEQGKTHEATKHTKEPLSPGQSAPKNEKQQKEQNAEEQKPKRKARSVKM
;
A
#
# COMPACT_ATOMS: atom_id res chain seq x y z
N MET A 1 -28.73 -9.76 -36.29
CA MET A 1 -27.37 -9.21 -36.26
C MET A 1 -27.23 -8.39 -34.99
N VAL A 2 -26.55 -8.93 -33.99
CA VAL A 2 -26.34 -8.25 -32.70
C VAL A 2 -25.25 -7.21 -32.92
N GLN A 3 -25.58 -5.92 -32.74
CA GLN A 3 -24.60 -4.85 -32.73
C GLN A 3 -23.63 -5.08 -31.56
N LYS A 4 -22.36 -5.36 -31.87
CA LYS A 4 -21.25 -5.28 -30.93
C LYS A 4 -21.15 -3.82 -30.45
N LYS A 5 -21.47 -3.55 -29.17
CA LYS A 5 -21.02 -2.33 -28.49
C LYS A 5 -19.47 -2.33 -28.55
N LYS A 6 -18.88 -1.40 -29.31
CA LYS A 6 -17.45 -1.06 -29.20
C LYS A 6 -17.26 -0.35 -27.85
N SER A 7 -16.53 -0.94 -26.91
CA SER A 7 -16.48 -0.45 -25.52
C SER A 7 -15.08 -0.34 -24.91
N ASP A 8 -13.99 -0.57 -25.64
CA ASP A 8 -12.62 -0.55 -25.10
C ASP A 8 -11.64 0.34 -25.90
N GLU A 9 -12.13 1.41 -26.53
CA GLU A 9 -11.24 2.35 -27.24
C GLU A 9 -10.62 3.33 -26.23
N GLN A 10 -9.32 3.18 -25.98
CA GLN A 10 -8.51 4.03 -25.10
C GLN A 10 -7.65 4.98 -25.94
N ASP A 11 -7.43 6.20 -25.44
CA ASP A 11 -6.54 7.19 -26.02
C ASP A 11 -5.38 7.51 -25.08
N VAL A 12 -4.26 7.97 -25.64
CA VAL A 12 -3.09 8.48 -24.95
C VAL A 12 -2.85 9.92 -25.41
N LEU A 13 -2.46 10.80 -24.49
CA LEU A 13 -2.18 12.21 -24.79
C LEU A 13 -0.68 12.44 -25.00
N VAL A 14 -0.32 12.89 -26.19
CA VAL A 14 0.99 13.46 -26.52
C VAL A 14 0.95 14.95 -26.21
N VAL A 15 1.97 15.43 -25.50
CA VAL A 15 2.13 16.83 -25.13
C VAL A 15 3.40 17.40 -25.79
N ARG A 16 3.23 18.55 -26.44
CA ARG A 16 4.33 19.38 -26.94
C ARG A 16 4.45 20.61 -26.05
N ASP A 17 5.63 20.84 -25.50
CA ASP A 17 5.95 22.10 -24.83
C ASP A 17 6.38 23.12 -25.89
N GLU A 18 5.56 24.15 -26.11
CA GLU A 18 5.78 25.17 -27.14
C GLU A 18 7.02 26.05 -26.87
N LYS A 19 7.50 26.15 -25.61
CA LYS A 19 8.71 26.92 -25.28
C LYS A 19 9.99 26.14 -25.54
N THR A 20 9.98 24.84 -25.29
CA THR A 20 11.19 23.99 -25.39
C THR A 20 11.22 23.16 -26.67
N GLY A 21 10.09 23.01 -27.35
CA GLY A 21 9.91 22.08 -28.47
C GLY A 21 9.91 20.61 -28.04
N GLU A 22 9.92 20.32 -26.74
CA GLU A 22 9.98 18.95 -26.22
C GLU A 22 8.64 18.22 -26.44
N ILE A 23 8.71 17.03 -27.02
CA ILE A 23 7.55 16.16 -27.28
C ILE A 23 7.62 14.95 -26.36
N SER A 24 6.62 14.82 -25.51
CA SER A 24 6.52 13.77 -24.50
C SER A 24 5.09 13.25 -24.42
N VAL A 25 4.88 12.16 -23.67
CA VAL A 25 3.55 11.58 -23.43
C VAL A 25 3.11 11.89 -22.01
N VAL A 26 1.83 12.20 -21.83
CA VAL A 26 1.26 12.47 -20.51
C VAL A 26 1.25 11.19 -19.69
N ALA A 27 1.88 11.23 -18.53
CA ALA A 27 1.88 10.20 -17.50
C ALA A 27 1.05 10.60 -16.27
N GLY A 28 0.36 11.75 -16.33
CA GLY A 28 -0.46 12.31 -15.27
C GLY A 28 -0.29 13.82 -15.13
N LEU A 29 -0.78 14.38 -14.02
CA LEU A 29 -0.58 15.78 -13.65
C LEU A 29 0.41 15.89 -12.47
N SER A 30 1.31 16.85 -12.53
CA SER A 30 2.25 17.19 -11.45
C SER A 30 1.56 18.08 -10.40
N ARG A 31 2.16 18.19 -9.21
CA ARG A 31 1.63 19.01 -8.11
C ARG A 31 1.54 20.51 -8.40
N ASP A 32 2.35 20.99 -9.34
CA ASP A 32 2.36 22.37 -9.82
C ASP A 32 1.38 22.59 -10.99
N GLY A 33 0.54 21.59 -11.27
CA GLY A 33 -0.44 21.63 -12.36
C GLY A 33 0.16 21.40 -13.74
N THR A 34 1.47 21.23 -13.90
CA THR A 34 2.06 20.91 -15.21
C THR A 34 1.84 19.43 -15.57
N PRO A 35 1.81 19.05 -16.85
CA PRO A 35 1.70 17.64 -17.23
C PRO A 35 2.94 16.88 -16.76
N LYS A 36 2.75 15.77 -16.05
CA LYS A 36 3.81 14.80 -15.79
C LYS A 36 4.14 14.12 -17.12
N ARG A 37 5.41 14.14 -17.51
CA ARG A 37 5.88 13.71 -18.84
C ARG A 37 6.65 12.40 -18.75
N ALA A 38 6.31 11.45 -19.62
CA ALA A 38 7.11 10.26 -19.93
C ALA A 38 7.71 10.39 -21.33
N PRO A 39 8.90 9.83 -21.60
CA PRO A 39 9.50 9.95 -22.93
C PRO A 39 8.65 9.23 -23.98
N ALA A 40 8.43 9.89 -25.13
CA ALA A 40 7.66 9.36 -26.25
C ALA A 40 8.39 8.22 -26.99
N LYS A 41 8.50 7.06 -26.33
CA LYS A 41 9.09 5.81 -26.84
C LYS A 41 8.19 4.64 -26.48
N ALA A 42 8.10 3.64 -27.36
CA ALA A 42 7.29 2.43 -27.14
C ALA A 42 7.66 1.69 -25.84
N GLU A 43 8.93 1.73 -25.43
CA GLU A 43 9.44 1.12 -24.18
C GLU A 43 8.75 1.69 -22.92
N ASN A 44 8.23 2.91 -22.96
CA ASN A 44 7.59 3.57 -21.81
C ASN A 44 6.06 3.46 -21.85
N THR A 45 5.48 2.59 -22.68
CA THR A 45 4.03 2.51 -22.87
C THR A 45 3.28 2.13 -21.60
N SER A 46 3.94 1.47 -20.64
CA SER A 46 3.40 1.19 -19.29
C SER A 46 3.19 2.45 -18.45
N ASP A 47 3.95 3.50 -18.71
CA ASP A 47 3.98 4.72 -17.92
C ASP A 47 3.00 5.78 -18.45
N PHE A 48 2.43 5.53 -19.64
CA PHE A 48 1.51 6.44 -20.29
C PHE A 48 0.13 6.41 -19.63
N LEU A 49 -0.42 7.59 -19.37
CA LEU A 49 -1.79 7.70 -18.92
C LEU A 49 -2.73 7.39 -20.08
N ARG A 50 -3.63 6.41 -19.86
CA ARG A 50 -4.64 5.99 -20.82
C ARG A 50 -5.99 6.56 -20.41
N PHE A 51 -6.69 7.13 -21.38
CA PHE A 51 -7.99 7.75 -21.22
C PHE A 51 -9.03 6.90 -21.95
N ASP A 52 -9.96 6.32 -21.21
CA ASP A 52 -11.10 5.67 -21.83
C ASP A 52 -11.98 6.74 -22.49
N ARG A 53 -12.32 6.59 -23.77
CA ARG A 53 -13.12 7.59 -24.52
C ARG A 53 -14.51 7.85 -23.94
N ASN A 54 -15.02 6.92 -23.13
CA ASN A 54 -16.32 7.01 -22.48
C ASN A 54 -16.23 7.45 -21.01
N SER A 55 -15.07 7.92 -20.55
CA SER A 55 -14.81 8.27 -19.16
C SER A 55 -14.46 9.73 -18.98
N ASP A 56 -14.93 10.33 -17.88
CA ASP A 56 -14.65 11.72 -17.49
C ASP A 56 -13.20 11.99 -17.07
N LEU A 57 -12.30 11.00 -17.17
CA LEU A 57 -10.90 11.12 -16.79
C LEU A 57 -10.17 12.19 -17.61
N MET A 58 -10.46 12.29 -18.91
CA MET A 58 -9.83 13.28 -19.79
C MET A 58 -10.33 14.70 -19.49
N ASP A 59 -11.63 14.86 -19.27
CA ASP A 59 -12.23 16.13 -18.87
C ASP A 59 -11.70 16.60 -17.52
N SER A 60 -11.57 15.68 -16.57
CA SER A 60 -11.10 15.99 -15.22
C SER A 60 -9.61 16.34 -15.21
N PHE A 61 -8.80 15.69 -16.05
CA PHE A 61 -7.42 16.08 -16.30
C PHE A 61 -7.34 17.53 -16.82
N PHE A 62 -8.06 17.89 -17.88
CA PHE A 62 -7.99 19.24 -18.44
C PHE A 62 -8.53 20.31 -17.50
N ARG A 63 -9.65 20.06 -16.80
CA ARG A 63 -10.16 20.98 -15.76
C ARG A 63 -9.11 21.27 -14.68
N ASN A 64 -8.38 20.25 -14.23
CA ASN A 64 -7.34 20.44 -13.22
C ASN A 64 -6.08 21.09 -13.79
N PHE A 65 -5.68 20.74 -15.00
CA PHE A 65 -4.56 21.35 -15.70
C PHE A 65 -4.78 22.86 -15.88
N PHE A 66 -5.92 23.29 -16.42
CA PHE A 66 -6.20 24.73 -16.61
C PHE A 66 -6.39 25.50 -15.31
N ARG A 67 -6.76 24.83 -14.22
CA ARG A 67 -6.92 25.45 -12.89
C ARG A 67 -5.60 25.57 -12.12
N GLN A 68 -4.68 24.62 -12.27
CA GLN A 68 -3.48 24.52 -11.46
C GLN A 68 -2.21 24.98 -12.21
N CYS A 69 -2.18 24.82 -13.54
CA CYS A 69 -1.03 25.20 -14.35
C CYS A 69 -0.99 26.73 -14.50
N LYS A 70 0.17 27.33 -14.20
CA LYS A 70 0.37 28.78 -14.37
C LYS A 70 0.35 29.24 -15.83
N GLU A 71 0.80 28.39 -16.75
CA GLU A 71 0.91 28.70 -18.19
C GLU A 71 0.30 27.56 -19.03
N PRO A 72 -1.03 27.35 -18.99
CA PRO A 72 -1.62 26.19 -19.65
C PRO A 72 -1.54 26.28 -21.19
N SER A 73 -1.56 27.49 -21.76
CA SER A 73 -1.41 27.74 -23.20
C SER A 73 -0.03 27.39 -23.78
N ARG A 74 0.96 27.14 -22.92
CA ARG A 74 2.30 26.67 -23.31
C ARG A 74 2.28 25.24 -23.86
N PHE A 75 1.26 24.46 -23.55
CA PHE A 75 1.23 23.04 -23.86
C PHE A 75 0.21 22.74 -24.97
N GLY A 76 0.68 22.11 -26.04
CA GLY A 76 -0.17 21.56 -27.10
C GLY A 76 -0.47 20.09 -26.85
N PHE A 77 -1.74 19.70 -26.87
CA PHE A 77 -2.18 18.32 -26.63
C PHE A 77 -2.69 17.65 -27.91
N TYR A 78 -2.27 16.41 -28.11
CA TYR A 78 -2.64 15.59 -29.26
C TYR A 78 -3.01 14.18 -28.78
N ARG A 79 -4.10 13.61 -29.28
CA ARG A 79 -4.57 12.27 -28.94
C ARG A 79 -4.09 11.23 -29.94
N ILE A 80 -3.69 10.07 -29.45
CA ILE A 80 -3.41 8.88 -30.25
C ILE A 80 -4.17 7.71 -29.62
N ALA A 81 -4.78 6.85 -30.43
CA ALA A 81 -5.39 5.63 -29.92
C ALA A 81 -4.33 4.74 -29.28
N ALA A 82 -4.61 4.22 -28.07
CA ALA A 82 -3.64 3.51 -27.24
C ALA A 82 -3.06 2.25 -27.91
N ASP A 83 -3.86 1.58 -28.74
CA ASP A 83 -3.48 0.41 -29.54
C ASP A 83 -2.57 0.78 -30.74
N GLN A 84 -2.57 2.05 -31.15
CA GLN A 84 -1.79 2.57 -32.26
C GLN A 84 -0.55 3.37 -31.82
N VAL A 85 -0.26 3.44 -30.52
CA VAL A 85 0.87 4.20 -29.98
C VAL A 85 2.20 3.72 -30.56
N GLU A 86 2.42 2.41 -30.70
CA GLU A 86 3.67 1.87 -31.25
C GLU A 86 3.94 2.34 -32.70
N ASN A 87 2.87 2.54 -33.47
CA ASN A 87 2.96 2.90 -34.90
C ASN A 87 2.95 4.43 -35.12
N LEU A 88 2.06 5.15 -34.43
CA LEU A 88 1.83 6.57 -34.66
C LEU A 88 2.70 7.50 -33.79
N LEU A 89 3.23 7.05 -32.65
CA LEU A 89 3.98 7.93 -31.76
C LEU A 89 5.27 8.47 -32.42
N GLY A 90 5.95 7.63 -33.22
CA GLY A 90 7.13 8.04 -33.99
C GLY A 90 6.79 9.08 -35.06
N VAL A 91 5.70 8.87 -35.79
CA VAL A 91 5.21 9.80 -36.81
C VAL A 91 4.78 11.13 -36.18
N MET A 92 4.01 11.07 -35.10
CA MET A 92 3.56 12.25 -34.37
C MET A 92 4.74 13.05 -33.82
N LYS A 93 5.79 12.38 -33.33
CA LYS A 93 7.02 13.05 -32.89
C LYS A 93 7.72 13.82 -34.02
N GLU A 94 7.69 13.30 -35.25
CA GLU A 94 8.30 13.97 -36.40
C GLU A 94 7.45 15.17 -36.86
N LEU A 95 6.13 14.99 -36.98
CA LEU A 95 5.19 16.04 -37.38
C LEU A 95 5.17 17.19 -36.37
N LEU A 96 5.28 16.89 -35.08
CA LEU A 96 5.28 17.89 -34.01
C LEU A 96 6.60 18.68 -33.88
N LYS A 97 7.65 18.35 -34.64
CA LYS A 97 8.83 19.25 -34.71
C LYS A 97 8.45 20.59 -35.35
N ASP A 98 7.61 20.54 -36.38
CA ASP A 98 7.07 21.70 -37.08
C ASP A 98 5.53 21.59 -37.20
N PRO A 99 4.80 22.00 -36.15
CA PRO A 99 3.35 21.87 -36.13
C PRO A 99 2.63 22.83 -37.07
N GLU A 100 3.26 23.93 -37.49
CA GLU A 100 2.66 24.88 -38.44
C GLU A 100 2.66 24.31 -39.85
N ALA A 101 3.79 23.76 -40.29
CA ALA A 101 3.88 23.09 -41.60
C ALA A 101 2.97 21.86 -41.69
N ASN A 102 2.78 21.14 -40.58
CA ASN A 102 2.00 19.90 -40.53
C ASN A 102 0.57 20.07 -39.99
N LYS A 103 0.06 21.30 -39.96
CA LYS A 103 -1.21 21.66 -39.32
C LYS A 103 -2.40 20.83 -39.80
N GLU A 104 -2.49 20.56 -41.09
CA GLU A 104 -3.60 19.78 -41.66
C GLU A 104 -3.65 18.36 -41.14
N ILE A 105 -2.50 17.69 -41.07
CA ILE A 105 -2.37 16.30 -40.61
C ILE A 105 -2.57 16.22 -39.10
N LEU A 106 -2.01 17.18 -38.35
CA LEU A 106 -2.13 17.24 -36.90
C LEU A 106 -3.53 17.60 -36.41
N SER A 107 -4.34 18.27 -37.23
CA SER A 107 -5.69 18.72 -36.85
C SER A 107 -6.60 17.57 -36.39
N ALA A 108 -6.49 16.40 -37.01
CA ALA A 108 -7.29 15.21 -36.65
C ALA A 108 -6.95 14.66 -35.25
N HIS A 109 -5.72 14.90 -34.80
CA HIS A 109 -5.20 14.44 -33.52
C HIS A 109 -5.20 15.55 -32.46
N LYS A 110 -5.34 16.82 -32.84
CA LYS A 110 -5.31 17.94 -31.90
C LYS A 110 -6.52 17.88 -30.96
N VAL A 111 -6.27 18.00 -29.67
CA VAL A 111 -7.33 18.07 -28.66
C VAL A 111 -7.81 19.50 -28.55
N ASP A 112 -9.12 19.71 -28.67
CA ASP A 112 -9.74 21.01 -28.42
C ASP A 112 -9.88 21.24 -26.91
N THR A 113 -9.08 22.16 -26.37
CA THR A 113 -9.08 22.51 -24.96
C THR A 113 -9.78 23.84 -24.66
N SER A 114 -10.39 24.46 -25.67
CA SER A 114 -10.89 25.84 -25.58
C SER A 114 -12.03 26.01 -24.58
N ASN A 115 -12.83 24.97 -24.34
CA ASN A 115 -13.90 24.98 -23.35
C ASN A 115 -13.35 25.00 -21.91
N TYR A 116 -12.36 24.18 -21.60
CA TYR A 116 -11.75 24.15 -20.25
C TYR A 116 -11.01 25.45 -19.93
N GLU A 117 -10.40 26.09 -20.93
CA GLU A 117 -9.77 27.39 -20.76
C GLU A 117 -10.81 28.49 -20.44
N LYS A 118 -11.98 28.46 -21.09
CA LYS A 118 -13.08 29.38 -20.80
C LYS A 118 -13.65 29.14 -19.40
N GLU A 119 -13.87 27.88 -19.02
CA GLU A 119 -14.36 27.51 -17.69
C GLU A 119 -13.40 27.97 -16.58
N ALA A 120 -12.09 27.77 -16.76
CA ALA A 120 -11.08 28.22 -15.81
C ALA A 120 -11.09 29.76 -15.66
N LYS A 121 -11.16 30.51 -16.77
CA LYS A 121 -11.24 31.99 -16.75
C LYS A 121 -12.53 32.51 -16.11
N GLN A 122 -13.66 31.82 -16.27
CA GLN A 122 -14.93 32.17 -15.62
C GLN A 122 -14.87 31.94 -14.10
N SER A 123 -14.21 30.85 -13.65
CA SER A 123 -14.02 30.57 -12.22
C SER A 123 -13.07 31.55 -11.52
N GLU A 124 -12.09 32.11 -12.23
CA GLU A 124 -11.26 33.21 -11.72
C GLU A 124 -11.99 34.57 -11.73
N GLY A 125 -12.97 34.75 -12.62
CA GLY A 125 -13.82 35.95 -12.69
C GLY A 125 -14.77 36.09 -11.49
N GLN A 126 -15.38 34.99 -11.03
CA GLN A 126 -16.24 34.98 -9.84
C GLN A 126 -15.47 35.22 -8.52
N ALA A 127 -14.17 34.97 -8.49
CA ALA A 127 -13.31 35.30 -7.35
C ALA A 127 -12.89 36.79 -7.31
N LYS A 128 -13.16 37.57 -8.38
CA LYS A 128 -12.86 39.02 -8.44
C LYS A 128 -14.07 39.93 -8.18
N GLU A 129 -15.31 39.41 -8.16
CA GLU A 129 -16.52 40.20 -7.83
C GLU A 129 -16.82 40.33 -6.33
N THR A 130 -16.03 39.70 -5.45
CA THR A 130 -16.09 39.92 -3.98
C THR A 130 -14.96 40.81 -3.44
N ALA A 131 -14.17 41.43 -4.32
CA ALA A 131 -13.07 42.33 -3.94
C ALA A 131 -13.18 43.73 -4.56
N SER A 132 -14.41 44.23 -4.77
CA SER A 132 -14.63 45.59 -5.30
C SER A 132 -15.91 46.23 -4.76
N SER A 133 -15.97 46.44 -3.45
CA SER A 133 -16.70 47.55 -2.84
C SER A 133 -16.04 47.90 -1.50
N ASP A 134 -15.02 48.75 -1.54
CA ASP A 134 -14.99 49.97 -0.72
C ASP A 134 -13.78 50.83 -1.10
N ASP A 135 -14.12 51.83 -1.91
CA ASP A 135 -13.73 53.22 -1.80
C ASP A 135 -12.25 53.65 -1.98
N ALA A 136 -12.00 54.23 -3.16
CA ALA A 136 -11.02 55.29 -3.33
C ALA A 136 -11.64 56.59 -2.77
N SER A 137 -11.08 57.21 -1.74
CA SER A 137 -10.08 58.29 -1.88
C SER A 137 -9.91 58.96 -0.51
N LYS A 138 -8.70 59.19 0.02
CA LYS A 138 -7.82 60.31 -0.36
C LYS A 138 -6.40 60.10 0.17
N THR A 139 -5.47 60.15 -0.79
CA THR A 139 -4.15 60.81 -0.80
C THR A 139 -3.66 61.49 0.48
N GLN A 140 -2.49 61.07 0.99
CA GLN A 140 -1.25 61.88 0.97
C GLN A 140 -0.02 61.07 1.40
N ALA A 141 1.05 61.26 0.62
CA ALA A 141 2.39 60.74 0.84
C ALA A 141 3.03 61.30 2.12
N ASN A 142 3.94 60.57 2.77
CA ASN A 142 5.39 60.65 2.53
C ASN A 142 6.20 59.89 3.61
N THR A 143 7.39 59.42 3.19
CA THR A 143 8.63 59.21 3.99
C THR A 143 8.82 58.02 4.95
N GLU A 144 9.69 57.11 4.48
CA GLU A 144 10.95 56.65 5.10
C GLU A 144 11.01 55.64 6.28
N LYS A 145 11.87 54.62 6.02
CA LYS A 145 12.88 53.96 6.88
C LYS A 145 12.41 52.87 7.85
N GLU A 146 12.83 51.63 7.60
CA GLU A 146 14.06 50.97 8.13
C GLU A 146 13.98 50.65 9.62
N ASN A 147 13.90 49.34 9.92
CA ASN A 147 14.72 48.51 10.85
C ASN A 147 13.81 47.43 11.45
N VAL A 148 14.00 46.15 11.14
CA VAL A 148 14.95 45.19 11.76
C VAL A 148 14.75 45.05 13.28
N SER A 149 14.75 43.78 13.69
CA SER A 149 14.96 43.23 15.04
C SER A 149 13.68 42.95 15.81
N SER A 150 13.33 41.66 15.95
CA SER A 150 13.74 40.74 17.04
C SER A 150 12.68 40.76 18.13
N GLU A 151 11.87 39.72 18.22
CA GLU A 151 12.09 38.53 19.05
C GLU A 151 11.27 38.63 20.34
N GLN A 152 10.85 37.46 20.79
CA GLN A 152 10.34 37.13 22.11
C GLN A 152 8.87 37.48 22.37
N THR A 153 7.97 36.50 22.26
CA THR A 153 7.69 35.37 23.17
C THR A 153 6.87 35.78 24.38
N ASN A 154 5.82 35.00 24.56
CA ASN A 154 5.16 34.66 25.81
C ASN A 154 4.38 35.80 26.47
N GLU A 155 3.23 35.58 27.07
CA GLU A 155 2.36 34.43 27.31
C GLU A 155 1.08 35.08 27.88
N LYS A 156 -0.06 34.36 27.80
CA LYS A 156 -1.10 34.21 28.84
C LYS A 156 -1.40 35.42 29.75
N GLU A 157 -2.63 35.83 29.99
CA GLU A 157 -3.88 35.10 30.19
C GLU A 157 -4.94 36.17 30.54
N ASN A 158 -6.21 35.86 30.27
CA ASN A 158 -7.45 36.15 31.01
C ASN A 158 -7.50 37.41 31.92
N ASP A 159 -8.56 38.20 31.95
CA ASP A 159 -9.96 37.77 32.11
C ASP A 159 -10.89 39.01 32.11
N MET A 160 -12.20 38.75 31.99
CA MET A 160 -13.32 39.57 32.49
C MET A 160 -13.51 40.99 31.89
N GLU A 161 -14.71 41.50 31.61
CA GLU A 161 -16.10 41.07 31.70
C GLU A 161 -16.89 42.26 31.12
N GLN A 162 -17.98 42.00 30.40
CA GLN A 162 -19.30 42.63 30.62
C GLN A 162 -20.18 42.48 29.37
N LYS A 163 -21.07 41.49 29.49
CA LYS A 163 -22.32 41.35 28.75
C LYS A 163 -23.29 42.46 29.23
N PRO A 164 -24.22 42.90 28.38
CA PRO A 164 -25.61 42.84 28.84
C PRO A 164 -26.46 41.91 27.99
N GLU A 165 -27.28 41.16 28.71
CA GLU A 165 -28.29 40.23 28.25
C GLU A 165 -29.47 40.94 27.59
N GLN A 166 -30.10 40.25 26.62
CA GLN A 166 -31.55 40.16 26.60
C GLN A 166 -32.00 38.75 26.18
N ASN A 167 -32.84 38.19 27.05
CA ASN A 167 -33.44 36.86 27.08
C ASN A 167 -34.58 36.68 26.06
N ALA A 168 -34.70 35.46 25.52
CA ALA A 168 -35.94 34.67 25.52
C ALA A 168 -35.64 33.18 25.18
N THR A 169 -35.36 32.41 26.24
CA THR A 169 -35.74 31.00 26.54
C THR A 169 -36.29 30.12 25.41
N GLU A 170 -35.59 29.06 24.98
CA GLU A 170 -35.31 27.74 25.61
C GLU A 170 -36.31 26.64 25.23
N GLN A 171 -35.80 25.59 24.57
CA GLN A 171 -35.87 24.23 25.11
C GLN A 171 -34.69 23.40 24.58
N GLN A 172 -33.73 23.17 25.47
CA GLN A 172 -32.61 22.24 25.32
C GLN A 172 -33.08 20.80 25.48
N ALA A 173 -32.54 19.90 24.66
CA ALA A 173 -32.25 18.52 25.07
C ALA A 173 -30.71 18.36 25.08
N GLN A 174 -30.21 18.04 26.27
CA GLN A 174 -28.80 17.94 26.64
C GLN A 174 -28.11 16.77 25.93
N THR A 175 -26.86 16.95 25.47
CA THR A 175 -25.94 15.82 25.22
C THR A 175 -24.58 16.10 25.85
N ALA A 176 -24.08 15.09 26.55
CA ALA A 176 -22.87 15.08 27.37
C ALA A 176 -21.58 15.35 26.56
N PRO A 177 -20.52 15.92 27.18
CA PRO A 177 -19.24 16.11 26.50
C PRO A 177 -18.54 14.76 26.33
N GLY A 178 -18.40 14.29 25.08
CA GLY A 178 -17.50 13.18 24.75
C GLY A 178 -17.90 12.20 23.65
N VAL A 179 -19.08 12.31 23.04
CA VAL A 179 -19.43 11.44 21.89
C VAL A 179 -18.95 12.09 20.60
N LYS A 180 -17.87 11.58 20.00
CA LYS A 180 -17.51 11.94 18.62
C LYS A 180 -18.70 11.61 17.73
N GLN A 181 -19.31 12.63 17.15
CA GLN A 181 -20.40 12.48 16.20
C GLN A 181 -19.92 11.65 15.00
N ASN A 182 -20.82 10.84 14.44
CA ASN A 182 -20.54 10.07 13.23
C ASN A 182 -20.31 11.01 12.04
N LEU A 183 -19.48 10.59 11.08
CA LEU A 183 -19.24 11.37 9.85
C LEU A 183 -20.45 11.43 8.92
N ILE A 184 -21.38 10.49 9.06
CA ILE A 184 -22.67 10.43 8.36
C ILE A 184 -23.76 10.51 9.43
N SER A 185 -24.59 11.53 9.33
CA SER A 185 -25.72 11.77 10.21
C SER A 185 -26.94 10.97 9.75
N GLY A 186 -27.87 10.70 10.68
CA GLY A 186 -29.13 10.02 10.35
C GLY A 186 -30.02 10.79 9.35
N ASN A 187 -29.79 12.10 9.18
CA ASN A 187 -30.48 12.93 8.18
C ASN A 187 -29.81 12.88 6.79
N ASP A 188 -28.55 12.45 6.71
CA ASP A 188 -27.81 12.40 5.43
C ASP A 188 -28.23 11.20 4.58
N VAL A 189 -28.86 10.18 5.20
CA VAL A 189 -29.26 8.93 4.55
C VAL A 189 -30.59 8.41 5.08
N ASN A 190 -31.48 8.03 4.16
CA ASN A 190 -32.70 7.30 4.53
C ASN A 190 -32.42 5.80 4.64
N LEU A 191 -31.97 5.36 5.82
CA LEU A 191 -31.68 3.95 6.09
C LEU A 191 -32.90 3.04 5.94
N GLN A 192 -34.11 3.55 6.18
CA GLN A 192 -35.33 2.76 6.07
C GLN A 192 -35.66 2.43 4.60
N GLU A 193 -35.53 3.42 3.71
CA GLU A 193 -35.69 3.21 2.27
C GLU A 193 -34.59 2.30 1.70
N LEU A 194 -33.33 2.51 2.11
CA LEU A 194 -32.22 1.64 1.72
C LEU A 194 -32.43 0.20 2.23
N GLY A 195 -32.94 0.06 3.45
CA GLY A 195 -33.27 -1.23 4.06
C GLY A 195 -34.33 -1.97 3.25
N ALA A 196 -35.39 -1.27 2.85
CA ALA A 196 -36.43 -1.83 1.98
C ALA A 196 -35.89 -2.22 0.59
N LYS A 197 -35.03 -1.39 -0.01
CA LYS A 197 -34.44 -1.62 -1.34
C LYS A 197 -33.53 -2.85 -1.39
N TYR A 198 -32.73 -3.06 -0.35
CA TYR A 198 -31.71 -4.12 -0.32
C TYR A 198 -32.09 -5.30 0.60
N GLY A 199 -33.27 -5.27 1.22
CA GLY A 199 -33.73 -6.28 2.17
C GLY A 199 -32.86 -6.35 3.43
N ILE A 200 -32.41 -5.19 3.94
CA ILE A 200 -31.52 -5.06 5.09
C ILE A 200 -32.32 -4.49 6.27
N ASP A 201 -32.29 -5.18 7.41
CA ASP A 201 -32.76 -4.62 8.67
C ASP A 201 -31.60 -3.95 9.41
N PHE A 202 -31.43 -2.65 9.20
CA PHE A 202 -30.40 -1.85 9.87
C PHE A 202 -30.57 -1.77 11.39
N ASN A 203 -31.78 -1.99 11.92
CA ASN A 203 -32.01 -1.98 13.38
C ASN A 203 -31.44 -3.23 14.06
N SER A 204 -31.31 -4.33 13.31
CA SER A 204 -30.70 -5.58 13.80
C SER A 204 -29.17 -5.59 13.73
N MET A 205 -28.57 -4.56 13.10
CA MET A 205 -27.11 -4.48 12.94
C MET A 205 -26.44 -4.16 14.28
N ASN A 206 -25.32 -4.82 14.56
CA ASN A 206 -24.57 -4.55 15.79
C ASN A 206 -23.95 -3.13 15.77
N GLU A 207 -23.70 -2.59 16.96
CA GLU A 207 -23.21 -1.22 17.14
C GLU A 207 -21.87 -0.97 16.42
N LYS A 208 -20.97 -1.96 16.42
CA LYS A 208 -19.67 -1.86 15.75
C LYS A 208 -19.83 -1.67 14.24
N ASP A 209 -20.69 -2.46 13.62
CA ASP A 209 -20.94 -2.42 12.18
C ASP A 209 -21.70 -1.16 11.79
N MET A 210 -22.71 -0.76 12.57
CA MET A 210 -23.42 0.50 12.36
C MET A 210 -22.46 1.70 12.46
N LYS A 211 -21.60 1.71 13.48
CA LYS A 211 -20.58 2.74 13.64
C LYS A 211 -19.58 2.74 12.49
N ALA A 212 -19.13 1.57 12.02
CA ALA A 212 -18.24 1.50 10.86
C ALA A 212 -18.94 2.09 9.62
N LEU A 213 -20.18 1.67 9.34
CA LEU A 213 -20.96 2.10 8.20
C LEU A 213 -21.14 3.63 8.16
N LEU A 214 -21.56 4.23 9.28
CA LEU A 214 -21.77 5.68 9.41
C LEU A 214 -20.47 6.50 9.46
N ASN A 215 -19.31 5.85 9.41
CA ASN A 215 -18.00 6.50 9.36
C ASN A 215 -17.18 6.09 8.12
N TYR A 216 -17.86 5.80 7.00
CA TYR A 216 -17.25 5.38 5.72
C TYR A 216 -16.39 4.11 5.81
N GLY A 217 -16.61 3.29 6.83
CA GLY A 217 -16.02 1.97 7.00
C GLY A 217 -16.92 0.88 6.41
N LYS A 218 -16.35 -0.32 6.24
CA LYS A 218 -17.11 -1.51 5.88
C LYS A 218 -17.63 -2.23 7.13
N THR A 219 -18.89 -2.65 7.11
CA THR A 219 -19.47 -3.55 8.13
C THR A 219 -18.79 -4.92 8.16
N GLY A 220 -19.08 -5.76 9.14
CA GLY A 220 -18.97 -7.21 9.02
C GLY A 220 -19.88 -7.79 7.94
N LEU A 221 -19.93 -9.13 7.84
CA LEU A 221 -20.85 -9.81 6.92
C LEU A 221 -22.30 -9.64 7.40
N VAL A 222 -23.14 -9.19 6.48
CA VAL A 222 -24.59 -9.10 6.66
C VAL A 222 -25.30 -9.79 5.50
N ILE A 223 -26.52 -10.25 5.73
CA ILE A 223 -27.36 -10.83 4.69
C ILE A 223 -28.10 -9.68 4.01
N VAL A 224 -27.98 -9.61 2.68
CA VAL A 224 -28.77 -8.72 1.83
C VAL A 224 -29.71 -9.56 0.98
N LYS A 225 -30.91 -9.04 0.67
CA LYS A 225 -31.92 -9.73 -0.14
C LYS A 225 -32.29 -8.92 -1.39
N PRO A 226 -31.34 -8.69 -2.32
CA PRO A 226 -31.64 -8.01 -3.57
C PRO A 226 -32.65 -8.80 -4.41
N THR A 227 -33.53 -8.08 -5.08
CA THR A 227 -34.48 -8.64 -6.06
C THR A 227 -33.83 -8.71 -7.43
N PHE A 228 -33.65 -9.91 -7.97
CA PHE A 228 -33.16 -10.15 -9.33
C PHE A 228 -34.21 -10.93 -10.11
N GLY A 229 -34.70 -10.38 -11.23
CA GLY A 229 -35.68 -11.06 -12.08
C GLY A 229 -37.03 -11.36 -11.41
N GLY A 230 -37.38 -10.63 -10.34
CA GLY A 230 -38.61 -10.83 -9.56
C GLY A 230 -38.47 -11.78 -8.36
N GLU A 231 -37.31 -12.43 -8.19
CA GLU A 231 -37.01 -13.30 -7.06
C GLU A 231 -36.01 -12.62 -6.10
N GLN A 232 -36.22 -12.77 -4.79
CA GLN A 232 -35.27 -12.30 -3.78
C GLN A 232 -34.25 -13.39 -3.49
N ILE A 233 -32.96 -13.04 -3.59
CA ILE A 233 -31.86 -13.97 -3.31
C ILE A 233 -31.15 -13.51 -2.05
N GLU A 234 -30.97 -14.39 -1.07
CA GLU A 234 -30.17 -14.10 0.12
C GLU A 234 -28.68 -14.23 -0.19
N ILE A 235 -27.94 -13.14 -0.03
CA ILE A 235 -26.50 -13.10 -0.33
C ILE A 235 -25.77 -12.45 0.85
N GLN A 236 -24.61 -12.98 1.21
CA GLN A 236 -23.73 -12.34 2.19
C GLN A 236 -22.91 -11.22 1.54
N ALA A 237 -22.88 -10.07 2.19
CA ALA A 237 -22.10 -8.91 1.76
C ALA A 237 -21.56 -8.12 2.95
N ARG A 238 -20.52 -7.33 2.73
CA ARG A 238 -20.19 -6.19 3.60
C ARG A 238 -20.79 -4.93 3.00
N LEU A 239 -21.17 -3.97 3.82
CA LEU A 239 -21.75 -2.70 3.37
C LEU A 239 -20.79 -1.56 3.64
N SER A 240 -20.71 -0.61 2.72
CA SER A 240 -20.08 0.70 2.98
C SER A 240 -20.87 1.82 2.32
N PHE A 241 -20.75 3.03 2.85
CA PHE A 241 -21.19 4.22 2.14
C PHE A 241 -20.05 4.82 1.31
N ARG A 242 -20.35 5.28 0.10
CA ARG A 242 -19.43 6.04 -0.76
C ARG A 242 -20.17 7.17 -1.42
N LYS A 243 -19.48 8.30 -1.62
CA LYS A 243 -20.00 9.37 -2.46
C LYS A 243 -19.76 9.03 -3.93
N ASP A 244 -20.77 9.27 -4.76
CA ASP A 244 -20.63 9.22 -6.22
C ASP A 244 -20.05 10.53 -6.78
N ASP A 245 -19.96 10.63 -8.11
CA ASP A 245 -19.35 11.77 -8.78
C ASP A 245 -20.18 13.06 -8.62
N ASN A 246 -21.44 12.96 -8.19
CA ASN A 246 -22.32 14.09 -7.85
C ASN A 246 -22.30 14.42 -6.35
N ASP A 247 -21.32 13.90 -5.62
CA ASP A 247 -21.18 14.00 -4.16
C ASP A 247 -22.38 13.40 -3.39
N GLN A 248 -23.22 12.57 -4.04
CA GLN A 248 -24.37 11.93 -3.40
C GLN A 248 -23.95 10.63 -2.70
N LEU A 249 -24.48 10.42 -1.50
CA LEU A 249 -24.11 9.28 -0.65
C LEU A 249 -24.85 8.01 -1.09
N GLN A 250 -24.09 6.99 -1.48
CA GLN A 250 -24.60 5.71 -1.99
C GLN A 250 -24.20 4.55 -1.07
N LEU A 251 -25.12 3.63 -0.81
CA LEU A 251 -24.84 2.36 -0.16
C LEU A 251 -24.26 1.36 -1.16
N VAL A 252 -23.06 0.86 -0.90
CA VAL A 252 -22.33 -0.07 -1.75
C VAL A 252 -22.26 -1.45 -1.08
N PRO A 253 -22.93 -2.47 -1.63
CA PRO A 253 -22.77 -3.85 -1.19
C PRO A 253 -21.52 -4.50 -1.80
N HIS A 254 -20.68 -5.07 -0.95
CA HIS A 254 -19.47 -5.82 -1.28
C HIS A 254 -19.74 -7.32 -1.06
N PHE A 255 -20.19 -7.99 -2.12
CA PHE A 255 -20.57 -9.40 -2.06
C PHE A 255 -19.38 -10.34 -1.85
N VAL A 256 -19.61 -11.42 -1.11
CA VAL A 256 -18.62 -12.49 -0.92
C VAL A 256 -18.37 -13.23 -2.22
N ARG A 257 -17.10 -13.40 -2.57
CA ARG A 257 -16.65 -14.16 -3.75
C ARG A 257 -15.90 -15.41 -3.30
N ASN A 258 -15.95 -16.46 -4.11
CA ASN A 258 -15.20 -17.70 -3.84
C ASN A 258 -13.68 -17.46 -3.90
N GLU A 259 -13.24 -16.61 -4.81
CA GLU A 259 -11.83 -16.27 -5.01
C GLU A 259 -11.67 -14.80 -5.42
N PRO A 260 -10.51 -14.20 -5.13
CA PRO A 260 -10.19 -12.86 -5.61
C PRO A 260 -9.99 -12.85 -7.12
N LYS A 261 -10.57 -11.85 -7.80
CA LYS A 261 -10.40 -11.65 -9.24
C LYS A 261 -9.04 -11.04 -9.54
N LEU A 262 -8.04 -11.90 -9.72
CA LEU A 262 -6.65 -11.55 -9.99
C LEU A 262 -6.25 -11.72 -11.47
N ASP A 263 -7.14 -12.27 -12.27
CA ASP A 263 -7.00 -12.52 -13.71
C ASP A 263 -7.33 -11.30 -14.57
N VAL A 264 -8.13 -10.38 -14.05
CA VAL A 264 -8.50 -9.12 -14.70
C VAL A 264 -7.67 -7.96 -14.17
N ALA A 265 -7.38 -6.98 -15.04
CA ALA A 265 -6.70 -5.76 -14.64
C ALA A 265 -7.52 -4.98 -13.59
N TYR A 266 -6.86 -4.57 -12.51
CA TYR A 266 -7.46 -3.77 -11.46
C TYR A 266 -7.08 -2.30 -11.64
N LYS A 267 -8.04 -1.46 -12.01
CA LYS A 267 -7.81 -0.03 -12.33
C LYS A 267 -6.68 0.16 -13.35
N GLY A 268 -6.65 -0.68 -14.40
CA GLY A 268 -5.62 -0.68 -15.43
C GLY A 268 -4.32 -1.40 -15.03
N TYR A 269 -4.14 -1.76 -13.76
CA TYR A 269 -2.97 -2.53 -13.32
C TYR A 269 -3.17 -4.04 -13.49
N THR A 270 -2.28 -4.68 -14.23
CA THR A 270 -2.28 -6.15 -14.38
C THR A 270 -1.35 -6.77 -13.35
N PHE A 271 -1.90 -7.63 -12.49
CA PHE A 271 -1.12 -8.30 -11.45
C PHE A 271 -0.11 -9.28 -12.05
N THR A 272 1.16 -9.13 -11.65
CA THR A 272 2.24 -10.07 -11.99
C THR A 272 2.07 -11.40 -11.23
N PRO A 273 2.75 -12.49 -11.65
CA PRO A 273 2.70 -13.75 -10.90
C PRO A 273 3.10 -13.61 -9.43
N GLU A 274 4.09 -12.76 -9.13
CA GLU A 274 4.53 -12.49 -7.76
C GLU A 274 3.47 -11.71 -6.97
N ASP A 275 2.79 -10.75 -7.60
CA ASP A 275 1.68 -10.03 -6.98
C ASP A 275 0.53 -10.97 -6.59
N LYS A 276 0.16 -11.88 -7.50
CA LYS A 276 -0.88 -12.87 -7.24
C LYS A 276 -0.48 -13.78 -6.09
N LYS A 277 0.77 -14.24 -6.07
CA LYS A 277 1.31 -15.05 -4.97
C LYS A 277 1.24 -14.29 -3.64
N ASN A 278 1.69 -13.04 -3.59
CA ASN A 278 1.66 -12.22 -2.39
C ASN A 278 0.23 -11.93 -1.90
N LEU A 279 -0.68 -11.59 -2.81
CA LEU A 279 -2.08 -11.39 -2.47
C LEU A 279 -2.71 -12.69 -1.95
N LEU A 280 -2.46 -13.84 -2.56
CA LEU A 280 -3.03 -15.11 -2.10
C LEU A 280 -2.44 -15.60 -0.77
N GLN A 281 -1.12 -15.45 -0.57
CA GLN A 281 -0.44 -15.90 0.65
C GLN A 281 -0.63 -14.93 1.81
N ASN A 282 -0.35 -13.64 1.55
CA ASN A 282 -0.27 -12.61 2.57
C ASN A 282 -1.50 -11.71 2.60
N GLY A 283 -2.38 -11.76 1.60
CA GLY A 283 -3.52 -10.84 1.42
C GLY A 283 -3.17 -9.41 1.12
N ASN A 284 -1.89 -9.09 0.98
CA ASN A 284 -1.40 -7.76 0.73
C ASN A 284 -0.37 -7.86 -0.39
N LEU A 285 -0.34 -6.86 -1.27
CA LEU A 285 0.41 -6.94 -2.52
C LEU A 285 1.93 -7.07 -2.34
N GLY A 286 2.50 -6.54 -1.25
CA GLY A 286 3.96 -6.52 -1.05
C GLY A 286 4.65 -5.27 -1.58
N LYS A 287 3.92 -4.37 -2.23
CA LYS A 287 4.42 -3.12 -2.80
C LYS A 287 3.30 -2.07 -2.91
N VAL A 288 3.69 -0.85 -3.25
CA VAL A 288 2.75 0.21 -3.67
C VAL A 288 2.60 0.22 -5.18
N VAL A 289 1.41 0.57 -5.66
CA VAL A 289 1.11 0.73 -7.10
C VAL A 289 0.53 2.12 -7.30
N ASP A 290 1.00 2.79 -8.35
CA ASP A 290 0.52 4.12 -8.70
C ASP A 290 -0.77 4.02 -9.52
N PHE A 291 -1.82 4.71 -9.05
CA PHE A 291 -3.09 4.85 -9.77
C PHE A 291 -3.38 6.31 -10.09
N PRO A 292 -4.01 6.61 -11.25
CA PRO A 292 -4.44 7.97 -11.55
C PRO A 292 -5.58 8.38 -10.62
N ASP A 293 -5.47 9.57 -10.02
CA ASP A 293 -6.57 10.21 -9.30
C ASP A 293 -7.70 10.53 -10.27
N LYS A 294 -8.93 10.15 -9.94
CA LYS A 294 -10.09 10.32 -10.83
C LYS A 294 -10.36 11.77 -11.19
N ASN A 295 -10.06 12.69 -10.27
CA ASN A 295 -10.29 14.11 -10.47
C ASN A 295 -9.08 14.70 -11.18
N THR A 296 -7.88 14.54 -10.64
CA THR A 296 -6.71 15.29 -11.11
C THR A 296 -5.89 14.59 -12.19
N GLY A 297 -6.05 13.28 -12.39
CA GLY A 297 -5.18 12.48 -13.24
C GLY A 297 -3.74 12.30 -12.68
N GLU A 298 -3.45 12.80 -11.48
CA GLU A 298 -2.16 12.62 -10.81
C GLU A 298 -1.99 11.14 -10.41
N LEU A 299 -0.86 10.54 -10.78
CA LEU A 299 -0.50 9.21 -10.29
C LEU A 299 -0.18 9.28 -8.80
N ARG A 300 -0.98 8.59 -7.99
CA ARG A 300 -0.78 8.48 -6.55
C ARG A 300 -0.46 7.04 -6.16
N PRO A 301 0.47 6.83 -5.22
CA PRO A 301 0.79 5.51 -4.72
C PRO A 301 -0.32 5.00 -3.81
N HIS A 302 -0.73 3.76 -4.04
CA HIS A 302 -1.77 3.06 -3.29
C HIS A 302 -1.25 1.74 -2.74
N PHE A 303 -1.69 1.39 -1.53
CA PHE A 303 -1.60 0.01 -1.04
C PHE A 303 -2.75 -0.80 -1.62
N ILE A 304 -2.50 -2.09 -1.89
CA ILE A 304 -3.51 -3.03 -2.38
C ILE A 304 -3.54 -4.26 -1.48
N SER A 305 -4.74 -4.66 -1.08
CA SER A 305 -5.00 -5.84 -0.27
C SER A 305 -6.23 -6.60 -0.79
N ILE A 306 -6.41 -7.82 -0.30
CA ILE A 306 -7.67 -8.56 -0.39
C ILE A 306 -8.46 -8.33 0.91
N ASP A 307 -9.72 -7.92 0.76
CA ASP A 307 -10.70 -8.00 1.83
C ASP A 307 -10.98 -9.47 2.14
N ARG A 308 -10.53 -9.93 3.31
CA ARG A 308 -10.55 -11.34 3.74
C ARG A 308 -11.95 -11.94 3.83
N LEU A 309 -12.96 -11.10 4.00
CA LEU A 309 -14.34 -11.55 4.15
C LEU A 309 -15.06 -11.65 2.82
N THR A 310 -14.65 -10.87 1.81
CA THR A 310 -15.37 -10.78 0.53
C THR A 310 -14.55 -11.24 -0.67
N ASN A 311 -13.25 -11.51 -0.48
CA ASN A 311 -12.26 -11.72 -1.53
C ASN A 311 -12.23 -10.55 -2.55
N GLU A 312 -12.64 -9.35 -2.14
CA GLU A 312 -12.57 -8.16 -2.97
C GLU A 312 -11.16 -7.57 -2.97
N ILE A 313 -10.67 -7.17 -4.14
CA ILE A 313 -9.46 -6.35 -4.24
C ILE A 313 -9.80 -4.92 -3.85
N VAL A 314 -9.09 -4.43 -2.83
CA VAL A 314 -9.27 -3.10 -2.25
C VAL A 314 -7.96 -2.33 -2.29
N ASP A 315 -8.08 -1.01 -2.38
CA ASP A 315 -6.95 -0.10 -2.37
C ASP A 315 -7.18 1.13 -1.51
N ILE A 316 -6.08 1.73 -1.03
CA ILE A 316 -6.09 3.02 -0.34
C ILE A 316 -4.83 3.82 -0.68
N PRO A 317 -4.95 5.16 -0.91
CA PRO A 317 -3.79 6.03 -1.05
C PRO A 317 -2.84 5.92 0.16
N THR A 318 -1.54 5.92 -0.07
CA THR A 318 -0.55 5.77 1.02
C THR A 318 -0.64 6.88 2.06
N ASN A 319 -0.99 8.11 1.64
CA ASN A 319 -1.17 9.27 2.54
C ASN A 319 -2.38 9.16 3.48
N LYS A 320 -3.30 8.21 3.23
CA LYS A 320 -4.45 7.93 4.10
C LYS A 320 -4.18 6.80 5.11
N VAL A 321 -2.97 6.23 5.11
CA VAL A 321 -2.54 5.19 6.05
C VAL A 321 -1.59 5.78 7.08
N ARG A 322 -1.86 5.52 8.36
CA ARG A 322 -1.01 5.94 9.47
C ARG A 322 -0.39 4.73 10.15
N ILE A 323 0.94 4.63 10.11
CA ILE A 323 1.67 3.58 10.83
C ILE A 323 1.96 4.08 12.25
N PRO A 324 1.51 3.35 13.28
CA PRO A 324 1.72 3.77 14.67
C PRO A 324 3.21 3.77 15.03
N ASP A 325 3.57 4.54 16.06
CA ASP A 325 4.94 4.58 16.59
C ASP A 325 5.30 3.33 17.40
N THR A 326 4.30 2.57 17.83
CA THR A 326 4.47 1.33 18.59
C THR A 326 3.46 0.28 18.14
N ILE A 327 3.84 -0.99 18.25
CA ILE A 327 2.93 -2.14 18.15
C ILE A 327 3.12 -2.96 19.43
N GLY A 328 2.08 -3.07 20.23
CA GLY A 328 2.21 -3.54 21.61
C GLY A 328 3.10 -2.59 22.40
N LYS A 329 4.19 -3.12 22.97
CA LYS A 329 5.25 -2.34 23.65
C LYS A 329 6.46 -2.09 22.75
N THR A 330 6.52 -2.69 21.56
CA THR A 330 7.66 -2.57 20.66
C THR A 330 7.60 -1.25 19.85
N PRO A 331 8.65 -0.42 19.87
CA PRO A 331 8.77 0.74 19.00
C PRO A 331 8.93 0.36 17.52
N ILE A 332 8.23 1.09 16.64
CA ILE A 332 8.37 1.03 15.19
C ILE A 332 9.28 2.18 14.76
N THR A 333 10.53 1.84 14.46
CA THR A 333 11.57 2.81 14.09
C THR A 333 11.26 3.49 12.76
N LYS A 334 11.97 4.59 12.46
CA LYS A 334 11.81 5.29 11.17
C LYS A 334 12.10 4.37 9.97
N ASP A 335 13.06 3.46 10.10
CA ASP A 335 13.39 2.53 9.02
C ASP A 335 12.34 1.41 8.89
N ASP A 336 11.79 0.91 10.01
CA ASP A 336 10.63 0.01 9.97
C ASP A 336 9.45 0.65 9.23
N LYS A 337 9.15 1.92 9.56
CA LYS A 337 8.09 2.68 8.88
C LYS A 337 8.39 2.84 7.40
N ARG A 338 9.64 3.09 7.01
CA ARG A 338 10.02 3.21 5.58
C ARG A 338 9.75 1.92 4.81
N VAL A 339 10.09 0.77 5.39
CA VAL A 339 9.81 -0.56 4.81
C VAL A 339 8.29 -0.74 4.65
N LEU A 340 7.53 -0.50 5.71
CA LEU A 340 6.09 -0.69 5.72
C LEU A 340 5.36 0.29 4.79
N TYR A 341 5.78 1.57 4.74
CA TYR A 341 5.23 2.56 3.81
C TYR A 341 5.52 2.24 2.34
N SER A 342 6.52 1.40 2.06
CA SER A 342 6.80 0.87 0.73
C SER A 342 5.91 -0.33 0.37
N GLY A 343 5.07 -0.80 1.29
CA GLY A 343 4.19 -1.97 1.13
C GLY A 343 4.87 -3.31 1.41
N ILE A 344 6.18 -3.28 1.70
CA ILE A 344 7.03 -4.45 1.89
C ILE A 344 6.74 -5.08 3.27
N PRO A 345 6.65 -6.40 3.36
CA PRO A 345 6.50 -7.07 4.65
C PRO A 345 7.78 -6.97 5.50
N LEU A 346 7.61 -6.71 6.79
CA LEU A 346 8.69 -6.49 7.76
C LEU A 346 8.64 -7.56 8.86
N ARG A 347 9.69 -8.37 9.00
CA ARG A 347 9.79 -9.33 10.09
C ARG A 347 10.45 -8.68 11.31
N LYS A 348 9.72 -8.58 12.42
CA LYS A 348 10.17 -7.86 13.63
C LYS A 348 9.67 -8.53 14.89
N GLU A 349 10.48 -8.60 15.94
CA GLU A 349 10.03 -9.08 17.26
C GLU A 349 9.07 -8.06 17.89
N ILE A 350 7.88 -8.53 18.26
CA ILE A 350 6.83 -7.76 18.92
C ILE A 350 6.62 -8.28 20.34
N GLU A 351 6.63 -7.37 21.31
CA GLU A 351 6.19 -7.60 22.68
C GLU A 351 4.77 -7.05 22.85
N LEU A 352 3.82 -7.91 23.24
CA LEU A 352 2.45 -7.52 23.54
C LEU A 352 2.34 -6.86 24.93
N ALA A 353 1.18 -6.24 25.19
CA ALA A 353 0.89 -5.63 26.49
C ALA A 353 1.06 -6.63 27.67
N ASN A 354 0.74 -7.91 27.46
CA ASN A 354 0.88 -8.98 28.45
C ASN A 354 2.31 -9.53 28.58
N GLY A 355 3.32 -8.94 27.93
CA GLY A 355 4.73 -9.36 27.99
C GLY A 355 5.09 -10.52 27.06
N ARG A 356 4.14 -11.12 26.35
CA ARG A 356 4.44 -12.17 25.35
C ARG A 356 5.23 -11.58 24.17
N LYS A 357 6.34 -12.23 23.82
CA LYS A 357 7.18 -11.90 22.66
C LYS A 357 7.04 -12.93 21.55
N PHE A 358 7.04 -12.46 20.31
CA PHE A 358 7.03 -13.30 19.11
C PHE A 358 7.52 -12.49 17.92
N THR A 359 7.94 -13.14 16.83
CA THR A 359 8.50 -12.46 15.64
C THR A 359 7.57 -12.60 14.43
N PRO A 360 6.47 -11.81 14.37
CA PRO A 360 5.54 -11.85 13.24
C PRO A 360 6.11 -11.19 11.99
N LEU A 361 5.44 -11.45 10.87
CA LEU A 361 5.55 -10.63 9.67
C LEU A 361 4.52 -9.50 9.76
N LEU A 362 4.98 -8.26 9.65
CA LEU A 362 4.18 -7.05 9.70
C LEU A 362 3.98 -6.53 8.28
N GLN A 363 2.76 -6.13 7.92
CA GLN A 363 2.53 -5.50 6.62
C GLN A 363 1.35 -4.54 6.65
N VAL A 364 1.37 -3.52 5.80
CA VAL A 364 0.22 -2.62 5.66
C VAL A 364 -0.96 -3.36 5.03
N ASN A 365 -2.12 -3.21 5.64
CA ASN A 365 -3.40 -3.69 5.13
C ASN A 365 -4.37 -2.54 4.93
N VAL A 366 -5.08 -2.59 3.79
CA VAL A 366 -6.02 -1.55 3.37
C VAL A 366 -7.21 -1.42 4.32
N GLU A 367 -7.81 -2.54 4.74
CA GLU A 367 -9.01 -2.55 5.59
C GLU A 367 -8.68 -2.08 7.01
N GLN A 368 -7.52 -2.46 7.55
CA GLN A 368 -7.07 -1.98 8.86
C GLN A 368 -6.56 -0.53 8.83
N ARG A 369 -6.34 0.04 7.63
CA ARG A 369 -5.68 1.34 7.41
C ARG A 369 -4.38 1.49 8.21
N GLY A 370 -3.65 0.39 8.34
CA GLY A 370 -2.54 0.26 9.27
C GLY A 370 -1.80 -1.05 9.08
N VAL A 371 -0.96 -1.39 10.07
CA VAL A 371 -0.12 -2.58 10.03
C VAL A 371 -0.89 -3.76 10.62
N GLU A 372 -0.95 -4.86 9.87
CA GLU A 372 -1.45 -6.14 10.34
C GLU A 372 -0.34 -7.17 10.52
N PHE A 373 -0.63 -8.21 11.29
CA PHE A 373 0.17 -9.44 11.32
C PHE A 373 -0.23 -10.32 10.13
N VAL A 374 0.77 -10.81 9.40
CA VAL A 374 0.57 -11.59 8.17
C VAL A 374 1.00 -13.05 8.39
N PRO A 375 0.18 -14.03 7.95
CA PRO A 375 -1.13 -13.86 7.32
C PRO A 375 -2.19 -13.35 8.32
N GLY A 376 -3.08 -12.47 7.84
CA GLY A 376 -4.16 -11.89 8.67
C GLY A 376 -5.18 -12.94 9.11
N SER A 377 -5.72 -12.82 10.32
CA SER A 377 -6.75 -13.72 10.84
C SER A 377 -8.16 -13.26 10.44
N THR A 378 -8.99 -14.15 9.89
CA THR A 378 -10.42 -13.89 9.60
C THR A 378 -11.26 -13.96 10.88
N ARG A 379 -10.95 -13.13 11.89
CA ARG A 379 -11.61 -13.16 13.22
C ARG A 379 -13.12 -12.91 13.23
N GLN A 380 -13.74 -12.53 12.11
CA GLN A 380 -15.19 -12.22 12.06
C GLN A 380 -16.10 -13.37 11.59
N ALA A 381 -15.58 -14.52 11.15
CA ALA A 381 -16.44 -15.61 10.66
C ALA A 381 -16.98 -16.58 11.74
N GLN A 382 -16.44 -16.57 12.96
CA GLN A 382 -16.84 -17.52 14.03
C GLN A 382 -17.72 -16.91 15.13
N GLY A 383 -17.85 -15.58 15.21
CA GLY A 383 -18.66 -14.92 16.26
C GLY A 383 -20.18 -15.08 16.13
N GLN A 384 -20.69 -15.59 15.01
CA GLN A 384 -22.12 -15.76 14.75
C GLN A 384 -22.60 -17.22 14.73
N LYS A 385 -21.72 -18.21 15.03
CA LYS A 385 -22.14 -19.62 15.19
C LYS A 385 -22.36 -20.05 16.65
N GLN A 386 -22.23 -19.15 17.62
CA GLN A 386 -22.59 -19.39 19.02
C GLN A 386 -23.81 -18.57 19.41
N ASN A 387 -24.95 -18.79 18.76
CA ASN A 387 -26.28 -18.54 19.31
C ASN A 387 -27.30 -19.30 18.47
N GLY A 388 -27.33 -20.62 18.68
CA GLY A 388 -28.30 -21.53 18.09
C GLY A 388 -28.07 -22.92 18.67
N ASP A 389 -29.02 -23.36 19.49
CA ASP A 389 -29.18 -24.71 20.03
C ASP A 389 -28.23 -25.18 21.15
N LYS A 390 -28.56 -24.76 22.38
CA LYS A 390 -28.45 -25.64 23.54
C LYS A 390 -29.50 -26.76 23.42
N LYS A 391 -29.09 -27.95 22.99
CA LYS A 391 -29.72 -29.20 23.45
C LYS A 391 -28.71 -30.34 23.54
N GLN A 392 -28.70 -30.93 24.72
CA GLN A 392 -27.98 -32.08 25.26
C GLN A 392 -27.54 -33.16 24.25
N THR A 393 -26.27 -33.58 24.37
CA THR A 393 -25.94 -34.93 24.88
C THR A 393 -24.54 -34.90 25.47
N ALA A 394 -24.44 -35.35 26.73
CA ALA A 394 -23.20 -35.72 27.38
C ALA A 394 -22.72 -37.11 26.89
N ASP A 395 -21.45 -37.39 27.15
CA ASP A 395 -20.71 -38.65 26.98
C ASP A 395 -20.26 -39.06 25.57
N LYS A 396 -18.99 -38.76 25.26
CA LYS A 396 -17.96 -39.82 25.20
C LYS A 396 -16.52 -39.29 25.09
N GLN A 397 -15.67 -40.04 25.78
CA GLN A 397 -14.22 -40.00 25.95
C GLN A 397 -13.39 -39.96 24.65
N GLU A 398 -12.25 -39.27 24.76
CA GLU A 398 -10.88 -39.65 24.38
C GLU A 398 -10.58 -40.62 23.20
N GLN A 399 -9.49 -40.25 22.50
CA GLN A 399 -8.57 -41.02 21.63
C GLN A 399 -8.98 -41.29 20.16
N LYS A 400 -8.25 -40.64 19.23
CA LYS A 400 -7.09 -41.26 18.56
C LYS A 400 -6.33 -40.28 17.66
N ALA A 401 -5.02 -40.26 17.87
CA ALA A 401 -4.02 -39.86 16.91
C ALA A 401 -3.75 -41.01 15.91
N GLU A 402 -3.04 -40.65 14.83
CA GLU A 402 -2.48 -41.47 13.74
C GLU A 402 -3.45 -41.87 12.61
N GLY A 403 -3.07 -41.85 11.34
CA GLY A 403 -1.78 -41.62 10.70
C GLY A 403 -1.92 -41.75 9.19
N ASP A 404 -0.85 -41.43 8.49
CA ASP A 404 -0.64 -41.51 7.05
C ASP A 404 -1.29 -42.75 6.38
N ALA A 405 -2.17 -42.49 5.41
CA ALA A 405 -2.50 -43.42 4.33
C ALA A 405 -2.68 -42.59 3.06
N GLY A 406 -1.87 -42.91 2.05
CA GLY A 406 -1.81 -42.22 0.77
C GLY A 406 -3.20 -41.98 0.16
N GLY A 407 -3.50 -40.71 -0.05
CA GLY A 407 -4.69 -40.26 -0.75
C GLY A 407 -4.64 -38.75 -0.87
N GLN A 408 -4.50 -38.26 -2.10
CA GLN A 408 -4.61 -36.84 -2.41
C GLN A 408 -6.02 -36.33 -2.03
N LYS A 409 -6.19 -35.87 -0.79
CA LYS A 409 -7.20 -34.88 -0.45
C LYS A 409 -6.46 -33.57 -0.26
N LYS A 410 -6.81 -32.54 -1.04
CA LYS A 410 -6.35 -31.17 -0.82
C LYS A 410 -6.79 -30.76 0.59
N GLN A 411 -5.92 -30.96 1.57
CA GLN A 411 -6.07 -30.40 2.90
C GLN A 411 -5.84 -28.90 2.81
N ASP A 412 -6.67 -28.14 3.52
CA ASP A 412 -6.59 -26.69 3.65
C ASP A 412 -5.15 -26.28 4.03
N PRO A 413 -4.47 -25.38 3.29
CA PRO A 413 -3.09 -24.98 3.58
C PRO A 413 -2.86 -24.46 5.00
N ASN A 414 -3.94 -24.09 5.71
CA ASN A 414 -3.88 -23.43 7.02
C ASN A 414 -4.00 -24.38 8.23
N HIS A 415 -4.08 -25.71 8.06
CA HIS A 415 -4.27 -26.67 9.18
C HIS A 415 -3.11 -26.66 10.21
N TRP A 416 -1.93 -26.21 9.79
CA TRP A 416 -0.71 -26.17 10.60
C TRP A 416 -0.45 -24.82 11.27
N LEU A 417 -1.37 -23.86 11.13
CA LEU A 417 -1.38 -22.62 11.87
C LEU A 417 -2.59 -22.59 12.82
N ASN A 418 -2.44 -21.90 13.93
CA ASN A 418 -3.55 -21.53 14.80
C ASN A 418 -4.33 -20.38 14.15
N GLU A 419 -5.53 -20.10 14.67
CA GLU A 419 -6.40 -19.04 14.18
C GLU A 419 -5.77 -17.62 14.26
N ASP A 420 -4.73 -17.44 15.07
CA ASP A 420 -3.94 -16.21 15.20
C ASP A 420 -2.72 -16.14 14.26
N GLY A 421 -2.59 -17.09 13.33
CA GLY A 421 -1.47 -17.18 12.38
C GLY A 421 -0.17 -17.72 12.99
N THR A 422 -0.17 -18.12 14.28
CA THR A 422 0.99 -18.75 14.90
C THR A 422 1.12 -20.21 14.50
N ILE A 423 2.34 -20.75 14.51
CA ILE A 423 2.57 -22.15 14.18
C ILE A 423 1.80 -23.02 15.17
N ARG A 424 0.95 -23.90 14.65
CA ARG A 424 0.21 -24.85 15.47
C ARG A 424 1.18 -25.83 16.11
N ARG A 425 1.01 -26.05 17.42
CA ARG A 425 1.88 -26.93 18.21
C ARG A 425 1.90 -28.33 17.61
N LEU A 426 3.09 -28.83 17.30
CA LEU A 426 3.31 -30.20 16.86
C LEU A 426 3.48 -31.07 18.10
N ASN A 427 2.56 -31.99 18.37
CA ASN A 427 2.63 -32.85 19.56
C ASN A 427 3.47 -34.11 19.30
N THR A 428 3.33 -34.69 18.11
CA THR A 428 4.05 -35.90 17.69
C THR A 428 4.58 -35.73 16.28
N TYR A 429 5.64 -36.47 15.96
CA TYR A 429 6.20 -36.57 14.61
C TYR A 429 6.53 -38.02 14.31
N PHE A 430 5.93 -38.61 13.27
CA PHE A 430 6.02 -40.05 12.99
C PHE A 430 5.79 -40.93 14.24
N LYS A 431 4.69 -40.66 14.97
CA LYS A 431 4.31 -41.40 16.18
C LYS A 431 5.27 -41.25 17.38
N LYS A 432 6.39 -40.53 17.25
CA LYS A 432 7.23 -40.14 18.38
C LYS A 432 6.67 -38.89 19.04
N GLU A 433 6.58 -38.91 20.36
CA GLU A 433 6.26 -37.72 21.16
C GLU A 433 7.43 -36.74 21.16
N LEU A 434 7.12 -35.46 21.02
CA LEU A 434 8.10 -34.39 21.17
C LEU A 434 8.22 -33.99 22.64
N THR A 435 9.41 -33.58 23.06
CA THR A 435 9.61 -32.97 24.38
C THR A 435 8.94 -31.60 24.43
N GLU A 436 8.56 -31.10 25.62
CA GLU A 436 7.96 -29.76 25.75
C GLU A 436 8.84 -28.67 25.12
N GLN A 437 10.16 -28.76 25.31
CA GLN A 437 11.12 -27.84 24.69
C GLN A 437 11.07 -27.91 23.15
N GLN A 438 10.99 -29.10 22.54
CA GLN A 438 10.85 -29.24 21.09
C GLN A 438 9.50 -28.70 20.59
N LYS A 439 8.42 -28.91 21.34
CA LYS A 439 7.10 -28.35 20.97
C LYS A 439 7.17 -26.82 20.93
N ASP A 440 7.78 -26.21 21.94
CA ASP A 440 7.87 -24.76 22.08
C ASP A 440 8.85 -24.15 21.06
N ASP A 441 10.00 -24.79 20.84
CA ASP A 441 10.98 -24.36 19.84
C ASP A 441 10.40 -24.44 18.41
N TYR A 442 9.60 -25.48 18.12
CA TYR A 442 8.91 -25.60 16.84
C TYR A 442 7.84 -24.51 16.66
N VAL A 443 7.03 -24.22 17.68
CA VAL A 443 6.04 -23.12 17.66
C VAL A 443 6.74 -21.75 17.52
N ALA A 444 7.94 -21.60 18.07
CA ALA A 444 8.78 -20.42 17.89
C ALA A 444 9.42 -20.34 16.48
N GLY A 445 9.18 -21.32 15.60
CA GLY A 445 9.70 -21.37 14.24
C GLY A 445 11.17 -21.77 14.14
N LYS A 446 11.76 -22.31 15.22
CA LYS A 446 13.12 -22.86 15.22
C LYS A 446 13.14 -24.26 14.62
N THR A 447 14.32 -24.68 14.17
CA THR A 447 14.54 -26.08 13.80
C THR A 447 14.63 -26.94 15.06
N ILE A 448 13.84 -28.01 15.11
CA ILE A 448 13.91 -29.02 16.18
C ILE A 448 14.58 -30.30 15.68
N GLU A 449 15.39 -30.92 16.53
CA GLU A 449 16.06 -32.19 16.23
C GLU A 449 15.29 -33.35 16.85
N ILE A 450 14.92 -34.35 16.04
CA ILE A 450 14.20 -35.55 16.46
C ILE A 450 15.03 -36.77 16.11
N LYS A 451 15.47 -37.52 17.11
CA LYS A 451 16.32 -38.70 16.94
C LYS A 451 15.50 -39.97 16.69
N GLU A 452 16.07 -40.87 15.93
CA GLU A 452 15.54 -42.20 15.60
C GLU A 452 14.15 -42.18 14.91
N VAL A 453 13.94 -41.26 13.96
CA VAL A 453 12.75 -41.27 13.10
C VAL A 453 12.85 -42.42 12.09
N PRO A 454 11.81 -43.23 11.89
CA PRO A 454 11.84 -44.33 10.90
C PRO A 454 12.04 -43.82 9.48
N ASN A 455 12.88 -44.49 8.69
CA ASN A 455 12.99 -44.18 7.26
C ASN A 455 11.74 -44.60 6.49
N LYS A 456 11.38 -43.85 5.44
CA LYS A 456 10.19 -44.12 4.58
C LYS A 456 10.20 -45.50 3.90
N ASN A 457 11.36 -46.12 3.76
CA ASN A 457 11.55 -47.45 3.16
C ASN A 457 11.64 -48.58 4.20
N GLY A 458 11.42 -48.29 5.49
CA GLY A 458 11.47 -49.27 6.58
C GLY A 458 12.89 -49.69 7.01
N SER A 459 13.95 -49.21 6.38
CA SER A 459 15.33 -49.59 6.73
C SER A 459 15.94 -48.62 7.76
N GLY A 460 15.87 -48.97 9.04
CA GLY A 460 16.53 -48.24 10.12
C GLY A 460 15.92 -46.87 10.45
N THR A 461 16.64 -46.09 11.25
CA THR A 461 16.19 -44.77 11.74
C THR A 461 17.20 -43.67 11.39
N TYR A 462 16.76 -42.40 11.41
CA TYR A 462 17.61 -41.24 11.17
C TYR A 462 17.26 -40.08 12.11
N THR A 463 18.17 -39.11 12.22
CA THR A 463 17.88 -37.84 12.91
C THR A 463 17.19 -36.88 11.94
N ALA A 464 15.96 -36.48 12.24
CA ALA A 464 15.20 -35.51 11.46
C ALA A 464 15.35 -34.11 12.07
N TYR A 465 15.69 -33.14 11.23
CA TYR A 465 15.59 -31.71 11.57
C TYR A 465 14.27 -31.18 11.02
N VAL A 466 13.34 -30.84 11.89
CA VAL A 466 11.99 -30.38 11.50
C VAL A 466 11.87 -28.89 11.74
N LYS A 467 11.48 -28.14 10.71
CA LYS A 467 11.21 -26.71 10.76
C LYS A 467 9.91 -26.42 10.04
N PHE A 468 9.15 -25.44 10.51
CA PHE A 468 7.98 -24.97 9.78
C PHE A 468 8.42 -24.30 8.46
N ASP A 469 7.90 -24.77 7.33
CA ASP A 469 8.14 -24.20 6.02
C ASP A 469 7.04 -23.17 5.73
N PHE A 470 7.41 -21.88 5.78
CA PHE A 470 6.47 -20.77 5.56
C PHE A 470 6.03 -20.64 4.10
N ASP A 471 6.79 -21.18 3.13
CA ASP A 471 6.37 -21.18 1.72
C ASP A 471 5.29 -22.23 1.47
N LYS A 472 5.37 -23.36 2.19
CA LYS A 472 4.44 -24.50 2.06
C LYS A 472 3.39 -24.57 3.18
N MET A 473 3.47 -23.69 4.17
CA MET A 473 2.57 -23.59 5.33
C MET A 473 2.42 -24.91 6.11
N GLN A 474 3.51 -25.68 6.25
CA GLN A 474 3.48 -26.99 6.90
C GLN A 474 4.84 -27.37 7.52
N PRO A 475 4.89 -28.32 8.47
CA PRO A 475 6.15 -28.90 8.93
C PRO A 475 6.95 -29.52 7.78
N ARG A 476 8.24 -29.22 7.70
CA ARG A 476 9.16 -29.82 6.74
C ARG A 476 10.37 -30.42 7.45
N SER A 477 10.73 -31.63 7.05
CA SER A 477 11.90 -32.32 7.57
C SER A 477 13.08 -32.26 6.62
N TYR A 478 14.26 -32.19 7.22
CA TYR A 478 15.56 -32.16 6.57
C TYR A 478 16.46 -33.21 7.22
N ARG A 479 17.38 -33.78 6.43
CA ARG A 479 18.42 -34.69 6.95
C ARG A 479 19.55 -33.98 7.69
N ASN A 480 19.75 -32.70 7.37
CA ASN A 480 20.76 -31.84 7.98
C ASN A 480 20.07 -30.57 8.47
N ASN A 481 20.59 -29.94 9.54
CA ASN A 481 20.00 -28.73 10.08
C ASN A 481 20.02 -27.58 9.04
N PRO A 482 18.85 -27.08 8.59
CA PRO A 482 18.77 -26.03 7.57
C PRO A 482 19.30 -24.67 8.05
N ASP A 483 19.32 -24.40 9.35
CA ASP A 483 19.77 -23.12 9.91
C ASP A 483 21.30 -22.97 9.82
N LEU A 484 22.05 -24.08 9.76
CA LEU A 484 23.50 -24.06 9.55
C LEU A 484 23.90 -23.59 8.14
N LYS A 485 23.02 -23.75 7.14
CA LYS A 485 23.24 -23.23 5.79
C LYS A 485 22.84 -21.76 5.68
N GLN A 486 21.71 -21.38 6.29
CA GLN A 486 21.26 -19.99 6.32
C GLN A 486 22.23 -19.07 7.09
N ALA A 487 22.88 -19.56 8.15
CA ALA A 487 23.93 -18.82 8.86
C ALA A 487 25.18 -18.52 8.00
N LYS A 488 25.42 -19.26 6.91
CA LYS A 488 26.49 -18.99 5.94
C LYS A 488 26.07 -18.10 4.77
N GLU A 489 24.76 -17.91 4.55
CA GLU A 489 24.20 -17.16 3.42
C GLU A 489 23.53 -15.83 3.84
N GLN A 490 23.65 -15.42 5.11
CA GLN A 490 23.23 -14.08 5.53
C GLN A 490 24.09 -13.03 4.83
N ILE A 491 23.45 -12.34 3.88
CA ILE A 491 23.96 -11.16 3.19
C ILE A 491 24.53 -10.20 4.24
N PRO A 492 25.81 -9.79 4.15
CA PRO A 492 26.37 -8.86 5.12
C PRO A 492 25.54 -7.58 5.14
N THR A 493 25.13 -7.18 6.33
CA THR A 493 24.56 -5.86 6.60
C THR A 493 25.49 -4.79 6.03
N ASN A 494 24.96 -3.60 5.74
CA ASN A 494 25.73 -2.51 5.14
C ASN A 494 27.04 -2.20 5.91
N GLU A 495 27.05 -2.48 7.22
CA GLU A 495 28.18 -2.32 8.14
C GLU A 495 29.33 -3.34 7.91
N ASN A 496 29.05 -4.53 7.37
CA ASN A 496 30.05 -5.60 7.18
C ASN A 496 30.52 -5.77 5.72
N LYS A 497 30.01 -4.96 4.78
CA LYS A 497 30.37 -5.06 3.36
C LYS A 497 31.87 -4.89 3.10
N VAL A 498 32.51 -3.94 3.79
CA VAL A 498 33.95 -3.68 3.64
C VAL A 498 34.77 -4.85 4.20
N GLN A 499 34.37 -5.39 5.35
CA GLN A 499 35.02 -6.54 5.96
C GLN A 499 34.95 -7.77 5.06
N VAL A 500 33.77 -8.13 4.56
CA VAL A 500 33.58 -9.31 3.71
C VAL A 500 34.29 -9.13 2.36
N ALA A 501 34.26 -7.93 1.78
CA ALA A 501 34.99 -7.62 0.56
C ALA A 501 36.52 -7.81 0.73
N VAL A 502 37.08 -7.39 1.86
CA VAL A 502 38.52 -7.49 2.12
C VAL A 502 38.93 -8.90 2.55
N ASN A 503 38.20 -9.52 3.49
CA ASN A 503 38.58 -10.80 4.08
C ASN A 503 38.22 -12.02 3.23
N GLU A 504 37.07 -12.00 2.54
CA GLU A 504 36.59 -13.16 1.78
C GLU A 504 36.73 -12.98 0.27
N GLN A 505 36.57 -11.75 -0.24
CA GLN A 505 36.63 -11.48 -1.69
C GLN A 505 38.01 -10.97 -2.16
N GLY A 506 38.96 -10.78 -1.25
CA GLY A 506 40.33 -10.34 -1.55
C GLY A 506 40.42 -8.93 -2.16
N LYS A 507 39.37 -8.10 -2.02
CA LYS A 507 39.36 -6.72 -2.50
C LYS A 507 40.16 -5.83 -1.56
N THR A 508 40.76 -4.77 -2.08
CA THR A 508 41.50 -3.80 -1.27
C THR A 508 40.62 -2.61 -0.90
N HIS A 509 40.64 -2.20 0.37
CA HIS A 509 40.01 -0.97 0.85
C HIS A 509 41.12 0.03 1.20
N GLU A 510 41.12 1.22 0.59
CA GLU A 510 42.24 2.18 0.66
C GLU A 510 42.68 2.51 2.09
N ALA A 511 41.74 2.73 3.03
CA ALA A 511 42.08 3.06 4.42
C ALA A 511 42.72 1.90 5.23
N THR A 512 42.69 0.67 4.72
CA THR A 512 43.21 -0.52 5.42
C THR A 512 44.06 -1.44 4.53
N LYS A 513 44.42 -0.98 3.33
CA LYS A 513 45.04 -1.76 2.24
C LYS A 513 46.38 -2.41 2.60
N HIS A 514 47.16 -1.78 3.46
CA HIS A 514 48.48 -2.28 3.87
C HIS A 514 48.44 -3.13 5.16
N THR A 515 47.24 -3.46 5.64
CA THR A 515 47.05 -4.28 6.83
C THR A 515 47.21 -5.76 6.46
N LYS A 516 48.00 -6.51 7.23
CA LYS A 516 48.15 -7.97 7.05
C LYS A 516 47.12 -8.81 7.80
N GLU A 517 46.49 -8.23 8.83
CA GLU A 517 45.43 -8.85 9.61
C GLU A 517 44.04 -8.66 8.96
N PRO A 518 43.16 -9.68 9.01
CA PRO A 518 41.77 -9.56 8.57
C PRO A 518 41.02 -8.46 9.34
N LEU A 519 40.10 -7.77 8.65
CA LEU A 519 39.24 -6.74 9.25
C LEU A 519 38.24 -7.37 10.22
N SER A 520 37.92 -6.67 11.31
CA SER A 520 36.83 -7.04 12.22
C SER A 520 35.45 -6.59 11.69
N PRO A 521 34.32 -7.16 12.16
CA PRO A 521 32.99 -6.72 11.76
C PRO A 521 32.79 -5.22 12.03
N GLY A 522 32.21 -4.50 11.07
CA GLY A 522 32.03 -3.05 11.12
C GLY A 522 33.27 -2.19 10.84
N GLN A 523 34.44 -2.80 10.62
CA GLN A 523 35.69 -2.06 10.47
C GLN A 523 35.88 -1.48 9.06
N SER A 524 35.90 -0.15 8.97
CA SER A 524 36.19 0.61 7.73
C SER A 524 37.47 1.47 7.81
N ALA A 525 38.13 1.54 8.98
CA ALA A 525 39.36 2.30 9.23
C ALA A 525 40.34 1.49 10.11
N PRO A 526 41.61 1.94 10.27
CA PRO A 526 42.57 1.29 11.16
C PRO A 526 42.03 1.18 12.60
N LYS A 527 42.04 -0.04 13.17
CA LYS A 527 41.45 -0.34 14.49
C LYS A 527 42.33 0.12 15.66
N ASN A 528 43.62 0.34 15.42
CA ASN A 528 44.58 0.76 16.44
C ASN A 528 45.81 1.43 15.80
N GLU A 529 46.63 2.07 16.64
CA GLU A 529 47.84 2.78 16.20
C GLU A 529 48.84 1.89 15.46
N LYS A 530 48.88 0.58 15.75
CA LYS A 530 49.75 -0.36 15.05
C LYS A 530 49.34 -0.50 13.58
N GLN A 531 48.05 -0.69 13.34
CA GLN A 531 47.47 -0.79 12.00
C GLN A 531 47.62 0.53 11.23
N GLN A 532 47.53 1.67 11.94
CA GLN A 532 47.73 2.99 11.34
C GLN A 532 49.20 3.27 10.98
N LYS A 533 50.15 2.83 11.81
CA LYS A 533 51.59 2.88 11.50
C LYS A 533 51.96 2.01 10.31
N GLU A 534 51.33 0.86 10.13
CA GLU A 534 51.52 0.01 8.94
C GLU A 534 51.05 0.69 7.65
N GLN A 535 49.93 1.43 7.66
CA GLN A 535 49.51 2.22 6.51
C GLN A 535 50.53 3.33 6.19
N ASN A 536 50.93 4.10 7.20
CA ASN A 536 51.84 5.24 7.01
C ASN A 536 53.27 4.84 6.61
N ALA A 537 53.77 3.69 7.08
CA ALA A 537 55.11 3.22 6.76
C ALA A 537 55.27 2.76 5.30
N GLU A 538 54.21 2.23 4.69
CA GLU A 538 54.23 1.80 3.29
C GLU A 538 54.10 3.00 2.33
N GLU A 539 53.36 4.05 2.72
CA GLU A 539 53.25 5.30 1.96
C GLU A 539 54.56 6.13 1.92
N GLN A 540 55.42 5.99 2.93
CA GLN A 540 56.70 6.71 3.02
C GLN A 540 57.88 6.02 2.31
N LYS A 541 57.71 4.84 1.71
CA LYS A 541 58.80 4.20 0.94
C LYS A 541 59.05 4.94 -0.39
N PRO A 542 60.30 5.29 -0.74
CA PRO A 542 60.60 6.05 -1.95
C PRO A 542 60.25 5.25 -3.21
N LYS A 543 59.43 5.85 -4.09
CA LYS A 543 59.05 5.27 -5.40
C LYS A 543 60.31 5.06 -6.26
N ARG A 544 60.66 3.80 -6.54
CA ARG A 544 61.78 3.45 -7.42
C ARG A 544 61.54 4.02 -8.83
N LYS A 545 62.44 4.92 -9.27
CA LYS A 545 62.41 5.46 -10.63
C LYS A 545 62.58 4.34 -11.65
N ALA A 546 61.71 4.31 -12.65
CA ALA A 546 61.75 3.37 -13.76
C ALA A 546 63.08 3.47 -14.50
N ARG A 547 63.73 2.32 -14.69
CA ARG A 547 64.98 2.19 -15.45
C ARG A 547 64.62 2.28 -16.93
N SER A 548 65.12 3.31 -17.61
CA SER A 548 65.03 3.43 -19.06
C SER A 548 65.74 2.23 -19.69
N VAL A 549 65.01 1.45 -20.48
CA VAL A 549 65.61 0.44 -21.36
C VAL A 549 65.93 1.16 -22.66
N LYS A 550 67.23 1.26 -22.95
CA LYS A 550 67.78 1.69 -24.23
C LYS A 550 68.25 0.41 -24.93
N MET A 551 67.55 0.01 -25.98
CA MET A 551 68.06 -0.57 -27.24
C MET A 551 66.89 -1.06 -28.07
#